data_AF-A0AA37KS76-F1
#
_entry.id   AF-A0AA37KS76-F1
#
_cell.length_a   1.000
_cell.length_b   1.000
_cell.length_c   1.000
_cell.angle_alpha   90.00
_cell.angle_beta   90.00
_cell.angle_gamma   90.00
#
_symmetry.space_group_name_H-M   'P 1'
#
loop_
_entity.id
_entity.type
_entity.pdbx_description
1 polymer ?
#
loop_
_entity_poly.entity_id
_entity_poly.type
_entity_poly.pdbx_seq_one_letter_code
_entity_poly.pdbx_strand_id
1 'polypeptide(L)' 'MENKKRVADPKTYYHNFRLNHQQETQLLNMMLKAGVKSRSKFIISRIFG' A
#
# COMPACT_ATOMS: atom_id res chain seq x y z
N MET A 1 16.07 -10.41 -36.07
CA MET A 1 15.04 -9.53 -35.48
C MET A 1 14.99 -9.85 -34.00
N GLU A 2 15.47 -8.94 -33.15
CA GLU A 2 15.51 -9.17 -31.71
C GLU A 2 14.09 -9.24 -31.13
N ASN A 3 13.74 -10.39 -30.55
CA ASN A 3 12.52 -10.55 -29.76
C ASN A 3 12.65 -9.75 -28.46
N LYS A 4 12.32 -8.45 -28.51
CA LYS A 4 12.06 -7.66 -27.30
C LYS A 4 10.85 -8.28 -26.60
N LYS A 5 11.10 -9.13 -25.58
CA LYS A 5 10.10 -9.61 -24.64
C LYS A 5 9.30 -8.39 -24.18
N ARG A 6 8.04 -8.27 -24.61
CA ARG A 6 7.12 -7.25 -24.10
C ARG A 6 7.03 -7.50 -22.59
N VAL A 7 7.63 -6.62 -21.82
CA VAL A 7 7.41 -6.58 -20.36
C VAL A 7 5.90 -6.43 -20.21
N ALA A 8 5.24 -7.42 -19.62
CA ALA A 8 3.81 -7.36 -19.39
C ALA A 8 3.51 -6.09 -18.60
N ASP A 9 2.58 -5.28 -19.10
CA ASP A 9 2.14 -4.07 -18.39
C ASP A 9 1.69 -4.47 -16.98
N PRO A 10 2.23 -3.85 -15.91
CA PRO A 10 1.90 -4.24 -14.56
C PRO A 10 0.42 -3.96 -14.28
N LYS A 11 -0.34 -5.04 -14.13
CA LYS A 11 -1.77 -4.95 -13.81
C LYS A 11 -1.93 -4.23 -12.48
N THR A 12 -2.50 -3.02 -12.53
CA THR A 12 -2.71 -2.18 -11.34
C THR A 12 -4.06 -2.51 -10.72
N TYR A 13 -4.07 -2.76 -9.41
CA TYR A 13 -5.27 -3.05 -8.64
C TYR A 13 -5.53 -1.92 -7.63
N TYR A 14 -6.75 -1.39 -7.62
CA TYR A 14 -7.19 -0.37 -6.67
C TYR A 14 -8.19 -0.97 -5.69
N HIS A 15 -7.96 -0.74 -4.40
CA HIS A 15 -8.86 -1.16 -3.34
C HIS A 15 -9.23 0.05 -2.48
N ASN A 16 -10.54 0.29 -2.35
CA ASN A 16 -11.08 1.33 -1.47
C ASN A 16 -11.66 0.66 -0.24
N PHE A 17 -11.26 1.13 0.94
CA PHE A 17 -11.82 0.69 2.23
C PHE A 17 -12.14 1.93 3.07
N ARG A 18 -13.22 1.84 3.84
CA ARG A 18 -13.65 2.92 4.74
C ARG A 18 -13.37 2.50 6.17
N LEU A 19 -12.66 3.35 6.89
CA LEU A 19 -12.38 3.15 8.31
C LEU A 19 -13.36 3.97 9.14
N ASN A 20 -13.79 3.40 10.26
CA ASN A 20 -14.45 4.18 11.30
C ASN A 20 -13.41 4.99 12.10
N HIS A 21 -13.88 5.87 12.98
CA HIS A 21 -13.01 6.79 13.72
C HIS A 21 -11.98 6.06 14.61
N GLN A 22 -12.39 4.96 15.25
CA GLN A 22 -11.50 4.17 16.12
C GLN A 22 -10.40 3.49 15.30
N GLN A 23 -10.75 2.91 14.15
CA GLN A 23 -9.81 2.26 13.23
C GLN A 23 -8.83 3.26 12.63
N GLU A 24 -9.29 4.45 12.23
CA GLU A 24 -8.44 5.53 11.72
C GLU A 24 -7.42 5.96 12.78
N THR A 25 -7.87 6.17 14.02
CA THR A 25 -6.99 6.54 15.14
C THR A 25 -5.93 5.48 15.40
N GLN A 26 -6.31 4.20 15.40
CA GLN A 26 -5.38 3.09 15.55
C GLN A 26 -4.36 3.04 14.41
N LEU A 27 -4.80 3.23 13.16
CA LEU A 27 -3.93 3.27 12.00
C LEU A 27 -2.89 4.38 12.11
N LEU A 28 -3.32 5.60 12.45
CA LEU A 28 -2.42 6.75 12.62
C LEU A 28 -1.38 6.50 13.72
N ASN A 29 -1.79 5.92 14.85
CA ASN A 29 -0.87 5.57 15.93
C ASN A 29 0.18 4.53 15.49
N MET A 30 -0.22 3.52 14.71
CA MET A 30 0.72 2.55 14.17
C MET A 30 1.70 3.19 13.17
N MET A 31 1.21 4.08 12.31
CA MET A 31 2.06 4.82 11.36
C MET A 31 3.08 5.72 12.08
N LEU A 32 2.66 6.42 13.13
CA LEU A 32 3.54 7.25 13.95
C LEU A 32 4.65 6.42 14.61
N LYS A 33 4.29 5.27 15.21
CA LYS A 33 5.27 4.34 15.82
C LYS A 33 6.27 3.78 14.80
N ALA A 34 5.83 3.54 13.57
CA ALA A 34 6.67 3.06 12.49
C ALA A 34 7.51 4.17 11.82
N GLY A 35 7.28 5.44 12.15
CA GLY A 35 7.93 6.57 11.49
C GLY A 35 7.55 6.76 10.02
N VAL A 36 6.43 6.17 9.57
CA VAL A 36 6.01 6.20 8.16
C VAL A 36 4.93 7.26 7.95
N LYS A 37 5.20 8.23 7.08
CA LYS A 37 4.23 9.29 6.73
C LYS A 37 3.20 8.87 5.67
N SER A 38 3.58 7.94 4.78
CA SER A 38 2.72 7.48 3.69
C SER A 38 1.84 6.30 4.12
N ARG A 39 0.52 6.47 4.05
CA ARG A 39 -0.46 5.41 4.33
C ARG A 39 -0.28 4.21 3.42
N SER A 40 -0.18 4.43 2.11
CA SER A 40 -0.02 3.34 1.14
C SER A 40 1.25 2.54 1.41
N LYS A 41 2.38 3.23 1.64
CA LYS A 41 3.64 2.57 1.98
C LYS A 41 3.51 1.73 3.25
N PHE A 42 2.90 2.29 4.29
CA PHE A 42 2.67 1.59 5.55
C PHE A 42 1.81 0.33 5.33
N ILE A 43 0.67 0.46 4.65
CA ILE A 43 -0.27 -0.65 4.43
C ILE A 43 0.38 -1.75 3.58
N ILE A 44 1.04 -1.40 2.49
CA ILE A 44 1.71 -2.36 1.60
C ILE A 44 2.82 -3.10 2.37
N SER A 45 3.69 -2.39 3.12
CA SER A 45 4.70 -3.04 3.96
C SER A 45 4.11 -3.94 5.04
N ARG A 46 2.90 -3.63 5.52
CA ARG A 46 2.25 -4.45 6.56
C ARG A 46 1.64 -5.73 6.00
N ILE A 47 1.12 -5.68 4.77
CA ILE A 47 0.50 -6.83 4.09
C ILE A 47 1.56 -7.76 3.51
N PHE A 48 2.62 -7.21 2.91
CA PHE A 48 3.60 -7.97 2.13
C PHE A 48 4.95 -8.19 2.84
N GLY A 49 5.17 -7.60 4.02
CA GLY A 49 6.44 -7.65 4.74
C GLY A 49 7.47 -6.67 4.19
#